data_AF-A0A0D8XEB7-F1
#
_entry.id   AF-A0A0D8XEB7-F1
#
_cell.length_a   1.000
_cell.length_b   1.000
_cell.length_c   1.000
_cell.angle_alpha   90.00
_cell.angle_beta   90.00
_cell.angle_gamma   90.00
#
_symmetry.space_group_name_H-M   'P 1'
#
loop_
_entity.id
_entity.type
_entity.pdbx_description
1 polymer ?
#
loop_
_entity_poly.entity_id
_entity_poly.type
_entity_poly.pdbx_seq_one_letter_code
_entity_poly.pdbx_strand_id
1 'polypeptide(L)'
;MLHRHFGERVPEIETVSPKDAATNDDLLLWIRDNEIGNDVVMETPFGRRNVIYCDYTASARAIRPIENYILENVLPFYGNTHSSVTVSSEQTTLFVHEARQEIRSMTGAGDRDSVIFTGSGSTAAVELLIHLMQLENLVKFS
;
A
#
# COMPACT_ATOMS: atom_id res chain seq x y z
N MET A 1 -32.45 -1.99 -4.11
CA MET A 1 -31.57 -3.10 -4.53
C MET A 1 -30.51 -2.49 -5.44
N LEU A 2 -29.41 -2.01 -4.87
CA LEU A 2 -28.36 -1.29 -5.59
C LEU A 2 -27.48 -2.31 -6.32
N HIS A 3 -27.74 -2.48 -7.61
CA HIS A 3 -26.85 -3.20 -8.52
C HIS A 3 -25.57 -2.38 -8.67
N ARG A 4 -24.43 -2.86 -8.15
CA ARG A 4 -23.12 -2.31 -8.48
C ARG A 4 -22.69 -2.92 -9.82
N HIS A 5 -22.64 -2.11 -10.86
CA HIS A 5 -21.85 -2.40 -12.05
C HIS A 5 -20.37 -2.24 -11.67
N PHE A 6 -19.65 -3.36 -11.62
CA PHE A 6 -18.25 -3.47 -11.21
C PHE A 6 -17.34 -2.93 -12.32
N GLY A 7 -16.32 -2.13 -11.97
CA GLY A 7 -15.26 -1.70 -12.89
C GLY A 7 -15.30 -0.25 -13.41
N GLU A 8 -16.37 0.52 -13.19
CA GLU A 8 -16.49 1.91 -13.70
C GLU A 8 -16.43 3.01 -12.62
N ARG A 9 -16.25 2.65 -11.35
CA ARG A 9 -16.13 3.63 -10.25
C ARG A 9 -15.04 3.29 -9.26
N VAL A 10 -13.85 2.99 -9.79
CA VAL A 10 -12.67 3.60 -9.16
C VAL A 10 -12.96 5.10 -9.24
N PRO A 11 -12.95 5.90 -8.15
CA PRO A 11 -12.90 7.34 -8.35
C PRO A 11 -11.74 7.54 -9.30
N GLU A 12 -12.02 8.00 -10.52
CA GLU A 12 -10.97 8.53 -11.36
C GLU A 12 -10.31 9.57 -10.45
N ILE A 13 -9.16 9.22 -9.90
CA ILE A 13 -8.17 10.23 -9.58
C ILE A 13 -8.00 10.81 -10.97
N GLU A 14 -8.70 11.92 -11.25
CA GLU A 14 -8.57 12.64 -12.50
C GLU A 14 -7.07 12.62 -12.75
N THR A 15 -6.65 11.90 -13.78
CA THR A 15 -5.26 11.93 -14.19
C THR A 15 -5.12 13.33 -14.69
N VAL A 16 -4.73 14.20 -13.76
CA VAL A 16 -4.73 15.63 -13.97
C VAL A 16 -3.93 15.80 -15.24
N SER A 17 -4.60 16.29 -16.28
CA SER A 17 -3.97 16.60 -17.54
C SER A 17 -2.66 17.32 -17.19
N PRO A 18 -1.52 17.03 -17.82
CA PRO A 18 -0.23 17.60 -17.42
C PRO A 18 -0.16 19.14 -17.50
N LYS A 19 -1.28 19.79 -17.85
CA LYS A 19 -1.51 21.24 -17.79
C LYS A 19 -2.06 21.76 -16.46
N ASP A 20 -2.66 20.91 -15.61
CA ASP A 20 -3.25 21.30 -14.32
C ASP A 20 -2.59 20.57 -13.12
N ALA A 21 -1.44 19.92 -13.34
CA ALA A 21 -0.74 19.16 -12.31
C ALA A 21 -0.60 20.03 -11.05
N ALA A 22 -1.30 19.63 -9.98
CA ALA A 22 -1.09 20.15 -8.64
C ALA A 22 0.41 20.28 -8.45
N THR A 23 0.86 21.50 -8.16
CA THR A 23 2.28 21.77 -7.95
C THR A 23 2.77 20.78 -6.89
N ASN A 24 4.04 20.35 -6.93
CA ASN A 24 4.54 19.43 -5.89
C ASN A 24 4.20 19.92 -4.47
N ASP A 25 4.13 21.24 -4.27
CA ASP A 25 3.70 21.89 -3.04
C ASP A 25 2.24 21.59 -2.65
N ASP A 26 1.32 21.56 -3.60
CA ASP A 26 -0.11 21.27 -3.35
C ASP A 26 -0.30 19.81 -2.91
N LEU A 27 0.44 18.88 -3.53
CA LEU A 27 0.44 17.48 -3.11
C LEU A 27 1.03 17.31 -1.71
N LEU A 28 2.13 17.99 -1.41
CA LEU A 28 2.76 17.95 -0.09
C LEU A 28 1.83 18.49 1.00
N LEU A 29 1.13 19.59 0.74
CA LEU A 29 0.12 20.13 1.64
C LEU A 29 -1.02 19.12 1.85
N TRP A 30 -1.53 18.54 0.76
CA TRP A 30 -2.59 17.53 0.83
C TRP A 30 -2.18 16.30 1.66
N ILE A 31 -0.96 15.78 1.48
CA ILE A 31 -0.45 14.64 2.26
C ILE A 31 -0.40 15.02 3.76
N ARG A 32 0.13 16.21 4.07
CA ARG A 32 0.26 16.69 5.45
C ARG A 32 -1.08 16.85 6.15
N ASP A 33 -2.08 17.38 5.46
CA ASP A 33 -3.43 17.58 6.01
C ASP A 33 -4.17 16.25 6.23
N ASN A 34 -3.84 15.24 5.42
CA ASN A 34 -4.45 13.91 5.51
C ASN A 34 -3.69 12.94 6.43
N GLU A 35 -2.54 13.33 6.95
CA GLU A 35 -1.74 12.50 7.84
C GLU A 35 -2.46 12.26 9.18
N ILE A 36 -2.57 11.00 9.57
CA ILE A 36 -3.14 10.63 10.86
C ILE A 36 -2.11 10.89 11.96
N GLY A 37 -2.46 11.78 12.88
CA GLY A 37 -1.66 12.09 14.06
C GLY A 37 -0.85 13.39 13.96
N ASN A 38 -1.03 14.19 12.91
CA ASN A 38 -0.36 15.49 12.74
C ASN A 38 -0.68 16.48 13.89
N ASP A 39 -1.93 16.50 14.37
CA ASP A 39 -2.39 17.39 15.45
C ASP A 39 -2.31 16.78 16.87
N VAL A 40 -1.57 15.68 17.03
CA VAL A 40 -1.47 15.01 18.34
C VAL A 40 -0.62 15.87 19.27
N VAL A 41 -1.18 16.11 20.46
CA VAL A 41 -0.52 16.85 21.54
C VAL A 41 -0.21 15.90 22.68
N MET A 42 1.02 15.94 23.17
CA MET A 42 1.45 15.20 24.35
C MET A 42 1.59 16.13 25.56
N GLU A 43 1.22 15.63 26.73
CA GLU A 43 1.57 16.29 27.98
C GLU A 43 3.03 16.02 28.33
N THR A 44 3.74 17.07 28.69
CA THR A 44 5.14 16.99 29.11
C THR A 44 5.29 17.70 30.46
N PRO A 45 6.38 17.44 31.20
CA PRO A 45 6.71 18.21 32.41
C PRO A 45 6.81 19.74 32.19
N PHE A 46 6.93 20.18 30.93
CA PHE A 46 7.01 21.58 30.52
C PHE A 46 5.74 22.07 29.82
N GLY A 47 4.60 21.40 30.06
CA GLY A 47 3.30 21.72 29.48
C GLY A 47 2.96 20.91 28.22
N ARG A 48 1.86 21.27 27.57
CA ARG A 48 1.37 20.61 26.35
C ARG A 48 2.25 20.95 25.16
N ARG A 49 2.71 19.94 24.42
CA ARG A 49 3.57 20.10 23.22
C ARG A 49 3.04 19.26 22.08
N ASN A 50 3.15 19.76 20.85
CA ASN A 50 2.79 18.99 19.65
C ASN A 50 3.80 17.86 19.45
N VAL A 51 3.29 16.69 19.06
CA VAL A 51 4.12 15.54 18.70
C VAL A 51 4.64 15.75 17.29
N ILE A 52 5.96 15.84 17.14
CA ILE A 52 6.62 15.95 15.84
C ILE A 52 7.14 14.56 15.46
N TYR A 53 6.70 14.05 14.32
CA TYR A 53 7.18 12.79 13.78
C TYR A 53 8.39 13.02 12.88
N CYS A 54 9.50 12.37 13.21
CA CYS A 54 10.78 12.53 12.51
C CYS A 54 11.33 11.21 11.96
N ASP A 55 10.51 10.17 11.86
CA ASP A 55 10.94 8.80 11.55
C ASP A 55 10.41 8.27 10.20
N TYR A 56 10.10 9.19 9.27
CA TYR A 56 9.61 8.86 7.93
C TYR A 56 10.54 7.96 7.11
N THR A 57 11.82 7.92 7.44
CA THR A 57 12.80 7.04 6.80
C THR A 57 12.63 5.58 7.21
N ALA A 58 12.14 5.32 8.42
CA ALA A 58 11.86 3.96 8.89
C ALA A 58 10.44 3.52 8.51
N SER A 59 9.45 4.39 8.72
CA SER A 59 8.07 4.16 8.30
C SER A 59 7.33 5.47 8.08
N ALA A 60 6.51 5.55 7.04
CA ALA A 60 5.55 6.64 6.91
C ALA A 60 4.40 6.44 7.92
N ARG A 61 3.70 7.54 8.26
CA ARG A 61 2.43 7.48 8.96
C ARG A 61 1.29 7.14 8.00
N ALA A 62 0.22 6.58 8.54
CA ALA A 62 -1.01 6.34 7.81
C ALA A 62 -1.66 7.67 7.39
N ILE A 63 -2.31 7.67 6.23
CA ILE A 63 -3.09 8.81 5.72
C ILE A 63 -4.57 8.44 5.64
N ARG A 64 -5.45 9.36 6.04
CA ARG A 64 -6.89 9.12 6.14
C ARG A 64 -7.54 8.55 4.88
N PRO A 65 -7.22 9.02 3.66
CA PRO A 65 -7.87 8.51 2.45
C PRO A 65 -7.65 7.01 2.24
N ILE A 66 -6.43 6.51 2.51
CA ILE A 66 -6.10 5.09 2.39
C ILE A 66 -6.84 4.29 3.46
N GLU A 67 -6.79 4.74 4.72
CA GLU A 67 -7.46 4.04 5.82
C GLU A 67 -8.98 3.98 5.62
N ASN A 68 -9.59 5.09 5.20
CA ASN A 68 -11.02 5.13 4.89
C ASN A 68 -11.37 4.18 3.74
N TYR A 69 -10.55 4.12 2.69
CA TYR A 69 -10.76 3.19 1.60
C TYR A 69 -10.72 1.73 2.07
N ILE A 70 -9.73 1.39 2.90
CA ILE A 70 -9.62 0.06 3.51
C ILE A 70 -10.88 -0.25 4.33
N LEU A 71 -11.26 0.66 5.23
CA LEU A 71 -12.42 0.51 6.10
C LEU A 71 -13.75 0.35 5.34
N GLU A 72 -13.97 1.15 4.30
CA GLU A 72 -15.26 1.24 3.61
C GLU A 72 -15.39 0.32 2.40
N ASN A 73 -14.27 -0.04 1.75
CA ASN A 73 -14.29 -0.77 0.47
C ASN A 73 -13.59 -2.12 0.53
N VAL A 74 -12.55 -2.30 1.36
CA VAL A 74 -11.82 -3.57 1.44
C VAL A 74 -12.41 -4.47 2.51
N LEU A 75 -12.47 -4.00 3.76
CA LEU A 75 -12.88 -4.80 4.91
C LEU A 75 -14.31 -5.36 4.82
N PRO A 76 -15.33 -4.66 4.29
CA PRO A 76 -16.69 -5.21 4.21
C PRO A 76 -16.81 -6.44 3.30
N PHE A 77 -15.89 -6.59 2.34
CA PHE A 77 -15.85 -7.72 1.41
C PHE A 77 -14.70 -8.68 1.68
N TYR A 78 -13.98 -8.49 2.79
CA TYR A 78 -12.87 -9.36 3.13
C TYR A 78 -13.34 -10.79 3.40
N GLY A 79 -12.70 -11.75 2.74
CA GLY A 79 -12.88 -13.18 2.92
C GLY A 79 -11.54 -13.88 2.79
N ASN A 80 -11.33 -14.94 3.57
CA ASN A 80 -10.10 -15.71 3.49
C ASN A 80 -10.00 -16.36 2.10
N THR A 81 -8.91 -16.06 1.38
CA THR A 81 -8.69 -16.52 0.00
C THR A 81 -8.55 -18.04 -0.10
N HIS A 82 -8.30 -18.74 1.01
CA HIS A 82 -8.24 -20.21 1.07
C HIS A 82 -9.62 -20.89 1.16
N SER A 83 -10.69 -20.12 1.38
CA SER A 83 -12.08 -20.62 1.36
C SER A 83 -12.72 -20.27 0.01
N SER A 84 -12.61 -21.18 -0.96
CA SER A 84 -12.97 -21.00 -2.36
C SER A 84 -14.48 -20.98 -2.68
N VAL A 85 -15.35 -20.60 -1.73
CA VAL A 85 -16.82 -20.81 -1.86
C VAL A 85 -17.67 -19.56 -1.54
N THR A 86 -17.08 -18.41 -1.23
CA THR A 86 -17.85 -17.18 -0.95
C THR A 86 -17.44 -16.00 -1.82
N VAL A 87 -18.41 -15.14 -2.14
CA VAL A 87 -18.23 -13.89 -2.89
C VAL A 87 -17.14 -13.00 -2.28
N SER A 88 -17.02 -12.99 -0.95
CA SER A 88 -15.96 -12.25 -0.24
C SER A 88 -14.55 -12.79 -0.49
N SER A 89 -14.38 -14.11 -0.57
CA SER A 89 -13.09 -14.74 -0.85
C SER A 89 -12.63 -14.49 -2.28
N GLU A 90 -13.57 -14.53 -3.24
CA GLU A 90 -13.31 -14.16 -4.63
C GLU A 90 -12.93 -12.67 -4.73
N GLN A 91 -13.70 -11.79 -4.08
CA GLN A 91 -13.40 -10.36 -4.07
C GLN A 91 -12.03 -10.04 -3.48
N THR A 92 -11.66 -10.71 -2.38
CA THR A 92 -10.34 -10.54 -1.76
C THR A 92 -9.22 -11.00 -2.69
N THR A 93 -9.45 -12.08 -3.45
CA THR A 93 -8.49 -12.56 -4.45
C THR A 93 -8.31 -11.53 -5.57
N LEU A 94 -9.39 -10.90 -6.04
CA LEU A 94 -9.33 -9.83 -7.03
C LEU A 94 -8.53 -8.62 -6.52
N PHE A 95 -8.78 -8.15 -5.30
CA PHE A 95 -7.99 -7.06 -4.71
C PHE A 95 -6.48 -7.35 -4.69
N VAL A 96 -6.10 -8.59 -4.36
CA VAL A 96 -4.69 -9.01 -4.37
C VAL A 96 -4.11 -9.04 -5.79
N HIS A 97 -4.91 -9.41 -6.79
CA HIS A 97 -4.50 -9.34 -8.20
C HIS A 97 -4.33 -7.91 -8.70
N GLU A 98 -5.28 -7.03 -8.41
CA GLU A 98 -5.23 -5.61 -8.77
C GLU A 98 -4.01 -4.94 -8.12
N ALA A 99 -3.80 -5.13 -6.82
CA ALA A 99 -2.63 -4.61 -6.12
C ALA A 99 -1.30 -5.08 -6.76
N ARG A 100 -1.24 -6.33 -7.23
CA ARG A 100 -0.05 -6.86 -7.91
C ARG A 100 0.18 -6.19 -9.26
N GLN A 101 -0.89 -5.90 -10.02
CA GLN A 101 -0.79 -5.20 -11.30
C GLN A 101 -0.35 -3.75 -11.11
N GLU A 102 -0.89 -3.06 -10.11
CA GLU A 102 -0.47 -1.69 -9.78
C GLU A 102 1.01 -1.63 -9.40
N ILE A 103 1.48 -2.53 -8.52
CA ILE A 103 2.90 -2.58 -8.15
C ILE A 103 3.79 -2.90 -9.36
N ARG A 104 3.35 -3.81 -10.24
CA ARG A 104 4.06 -4.11 -11.50
C ARG A 104 4.19 -2.87 -12.37
N SER A 105 3.10 -2.11 -12.53
CA SER A 105 3.06 -0.86 -13.30
C SER A 105 4.00 0.20 -12.71
N MET A 106 3.91 0.45 -11.40
CA MET A 106 4.71 1.46 -10.70
C MET A 106 6.21 1.15 -10.69
N THR A 107 6.59 -0.13 -10.72
CA THR A 107 8.00 -0.55 -10.74
C THR A 107 8.57 -0.74 -12.15
N GLY A 108 7.73 -0.67 -13.19
CA GLY A 108 8.14 -0.90 -14.57
C GLY A 108 8.47 -2.37 -14.89
N ALA A 109 7.93 -3.31 -14.12
CA ALA A 109 8.20 -4.75 -14.30
C ALA A 109 7.55 -5.29 -15.59
N GLY A 110 8.36 -5.92 -16.45
CA GLY A 110 7.97 -6.44 -17.75
C GLY A 110 7.56 -7.92 -17.75
N ASP A 111 7.30 -8.48 -18.92
CA ASP A 111 6.80 -9.87 -19.08
C ASP A 111 7.73 -10.96 -18.55
N ARG A 112 9.01 -10.63 -18.36
CA ARG A 112 10.01 -11.54 -17.78
C ARG A 112 10.16 -11.37 -16.26
N ASP A 113 9.46 -10.41 -15.67
CA ASP A 113 9.56 -10.07 -14.26
C ASP A 113 8.33 -10.58 -13.51
N SER A 114 8.54 -10.99 -12.26
CA SER A 114 7.51 -11.46 -11.35
C SER A 114 7.42 -10.56 -10.12
N VAL A 115 6.19 -10.24 -9.70
CA VAL A 115 5.93 -9.47 -8.47
C VAL A 115 5.49 -10.44 -7.38
N ILE A 116 6.35 -10.60 -6.37
CA ILE A 116 6.16 -11.54 -5.26
C ILE A 116 5.95 -10.74 -3.98
N PHE A 117 4.84 -11.02 -3.28
CA PHE A 117 4.58 -10.44 -1.96
C PHE A 117 5.31 -11.25 -0.89
N THR A 118 6.27 -10.61 -0.22
CA THR A 118 7.21 -11.24 0.72
C THR A 118 6.80 -11.06 2.18
N GLY A 119 5.67 -10.39 2.45
CA GLY A 119 5.19 -10.12 3.81
C GLY A 119 5.88 -8.89 4.42
N SER A 120 6.73 -9.11 5.43
CA SER A 120 7.23 -8.06 6.33
C SER A 120 8.39 -7.23 5.75
N GLY A 121 8.10 -6.46 4.69
CA GLY A 121 9.01 -5.46 4.15
C GLY A 121 10.24 -6.04 3.41
N SER A 122 11.25 -5.18 3.23
CA SER A 122 12.41 -5.46 2.38
C SER A 122 13.31 -6.57 2.92
N THR A 123 13.40 -6.73 4.25
CA THR A 123 14.21 -7.81 4.87
C THR A 123 13.71 -9.18 4.44
N ALA A 124 12.39 -9.41 4.54
CA ALA A 124 11.78 -10.67 4.11
C ALA A 124 11.95 -10.92 2.59
N ALA A 125 11.98 -9.84 1.79
CA ALA A 125 12.25 -9.96 0.36
C ALA A 125 13.70 -10.42 0.08
N VAL A 126 14.67 -9.87 0.80
CA VAL A 126 16.08 -10.25 0.68
C VAL A 126 16.29 -11.70 1.13
N GLU A 127 15.69 -12.10 2.26
CA GLU A 127 15.74 -13.48 2.74
C GLU A 127 15.14 -14.46 1.74
N LEU A 128 13.98 -14.12 1.15
CA LEU A 128 13.37 -14.93 0.10
C LEU A 128 14.28 -15.03 -1.12
N LEU A 129 14.89 -13.92 -1.55
CA LEU A 129 15.82 -13.92 -2.69
C LEU A 129 17.02 -14.84 -2.43
N ILE A 130 17.66 -14.73 -1.26
CA ILE A 130 18.78 -15.59 -0.87
C ILE A 130 18.37 -17.06 -0.90
N HIS A 131 17.18 -17.37 -0.35
CA HIS A 131 16.64 -18.72 -0.34
C HIS A 131 16.40 -19.27 -1.76
N LEU A 132 15.80 -18.47 -2.64
CA LEU A 132 15.51 -18.85 -4.03
C LEU A 132 16.79 -19.03 -4.86
N MET A 133 17.83 -18.22 -4.61
CA MET A 133 19.10 -18.32 -5.30
C MET A 133 19.95 -19.52 -4.87
N GLN A 134 19.63 -20.18 -3.75
CA GLN A 134 20.38 -21.32 -3.21
C GLN A 134 21.89 -21.07 -3.17
N LEU A 135 22.31 -19.90 -2.68
CA LEU A 135 23.73 -19.48 -2.65
C LEU A 135 24.64 -20.50 -1.94
N GLU A 136 24.12 -21.23 -0.97
CA GLU A 136 24.83 -22.33 -0.29
C GLU A 136 25.21 -23.49 -1.22
N ASN A 137 24.45 -23.73 -2.31
CA ASN A 137 24.76 -24.73 -3.34
C ASN A 137 25.72 -24.20 -4.41
N LEU A 138 25.89 -22.88 -4.52
CA LEU A 138 26.78 -22.22 -5.50
C LEU A 138 28.22 -22.11 -5.00
N VAL A 139 28.44 -22.05 -3.68
CA VAL A 139 29.79 -21.98 -3.08
C VAL A 139 30.22 -23.38 -2.62
N LYS A 140 30.50 -24.27 -3.59
CA LYS A 140 31.36 -25.42 -3.32
C LYS A 140 32.81 -24.94 -3.47
N PHE A 141 33.48 -24.66 -2.35
CA PHE A 141 34.93 -24.61 -2.37
C PHE A 141 35.44 -26.03 -2.68
N SER A 142 35.96 -26.18 -3.89
CA SER A 142 36.79 -27.30 -4.32
C SER A 142 38.08 -27.36 -3.51
#